data_AF-A0A847H3S7-F1
#
_entry.id   AF-A0A847H3S7-F1
#
_cell.length_a   1.000
_cell.length_b   1.000
_cell.length_c   1.000
_cell.angle_alpha   90.00
_cell.angle_beta   90.00
_cell.angle_gamma   90.00
#
_symmetry.space_group_name_H-M   'P 1'
#
loop_
_entity.id
_entity.type
_entity.pdbx_description
1 polymer ?
#
loop_
_entity_poly.entity_id
_entity_poly.type
_entity_poly.pdbx_seq_one_letter_code
_entity_poly.pdbx_strand_id
1 'polypeptide(L)'
;MPFKLLKDYISYKQKQTILNQILFLKNLEKACKSGLPGGRFFHMLADNTKNIQYKNIYRQMAKDIENGSTITDSLKKYPQILDSLSFALINIGEKSGKLQK
;
A
#
# COMPACT_ATOMS: atom_id res chain seq x y z
N MET A 1 19.75 15.48 26.75
CA MET A 1 20.13 14.66 25.56
C MET A 1 19.14 13.57 25.12
N PRO A 2 18.27 12.94 25.95
CA PRO A 2 17.40 11.84 25.48
C PRO A 2 16.24 12.29 24.55
N PHE A 3 15.69 13.48 24.76
CA PHE A 3 14.57 14.00 23.94
C PHE A 3 14.94 14.29 22.47
N LYS A 4 16.21 14.57 22.18
CA LYS A 4 16.67 14.81 20.79
C LYS A 4 16.65 13.52 19.97
N LEU A 5 17.17 12.43 20.53
CA LEU A 5 17.15 11.09 19.90
C LEU A 5 15.73 10.62 19.59
N LEU A 6 14.78 10.88 20.50
CA LEU A 6 13.37 10.55 20.28
C LEU A 6 12.77 11.34 19.10
N LYS A 7 13.04 12.64 19.02
CA LYS A 7 12.59 13.49 17.90
C LYS A 7 13.19 13.04 16.57
N ASP A 8 14.48 12.72 16.56
CA ASP A 8 15.19 12.23 15.37
C ASP A 8 14.63 10.89 14.90
N TYR A 9 14.34 9.97 15.83
CA TYR A 9 13.72 8.68 15.53
C TYR A 9 12.30 8.83 14.95
N ILE A 10 11.47 9.70 15.55
CA ILE A 10 10.12 9.98 15.06
C ILE A 10 10.17 10.54 13.63
N SER A 11 11.05 11.52 13.38
CA SER A 11 11.26 12.12 12.06
C SER A 11 11.71 11.09 11.02
N TYR A 12 12.68 10.23 11.38
CA TYR A 12 13.14 9.15 10.52
C TYR A 12 12.00 8.18 10.16
N LYS A 13 11.21 7.75 11.16
CA LYS A 13 10.08 6.84 10.95
C LYS A 13 9.01 7.46 10.04
N GLN A 14 8.70 8.75 10.24
CA GLN A 14 7.74 9.48 9.41
C GLN A 14 8.22 9.58 7.95
N LYS A 15 9.50 9.88 7.73
CA LYS A 15 10.11 9.91 6.39
C LYS A 15 10.01 8.55 5.70
N GLN A 16 10.27 7.46 6.42
CA GLN A 16 10.12 6.10 5.87
C GLN A 16 8.68 5.78 5.50
N THR A 17 7.69 6.18 6.32
CA THR A 17 6.27 5.98 6.01
C THR A 17 5.87 6.67 4.70
N ILE A 18 6.27 7.94 4.52
CA ILE A 18 5.95 8.70 3.31
C ILE A 18 6.61 8.05 2.08
N LEU A 19 7.87 7.63 2.18
CA LEU A 19 8.56 6.95 1.07
C LEU A 19 7.87 5.64 0.68
N ASN A 20 7.44 4.84 1.67
CA ASN A 20 6.71 3.59 1.41
C ASN A 20 5.36 3.85 0.71
N GLN A 21 4.64 4.89 1.14
CA GLN A 21 3.38 5.31 0.49
C GLN A 21 3.58 5.71 -0.97
N ILE A 22 4.61 6.53 -1.25
CA ILE A 22 4.94 6.95 -2.62
C ILE A 22 5.31 5.75 -3.49
N LEU A 23 6.13 4.83 -2.97
CA LEU A 23 6.52 3.62 -3.70
C LEU A 23 5.33 2.70 -3.97
N PHE A 24 4.44 2.54 -3.00
CA PHE A 24 3.19 1.79 -3.17
C PHE A 24 2.35 2.37 -4.30
N LEU A 25 2.09 3.67 -4.28
CA LEU A 25 1.26 4.35 -5.30
C LEU A 25 1.89 4.26 -6.70
N LYS A 26 3.21 4.45 -6.82
CA LYS A 26 3.92 4.29 -8.11
C LYS A 26 3.85 2.87 -8.64
N ASN A 27 3.97 1.87 -7.78
CA ASN A 27 3.88 0.47 -8.20
C ASN A 27 2.44 0.09 -8.57
N LEU A 28 1.45 0.63 -7.83
CA LEU A 28 0.04 0.46 -8.16
C LEU A 28 -0.28 1.04 -9.54
N GLU A 29 0.15 2.27 -9.82
CA GLU A 29 -0.01 2.91 -11.13
C GLU A 29 0.59 2.04 -12.26
N LYS A 30 1.81 1.52 -12.07
CA LYS A 30 2.45 0.64 -13.05
C LYS A 30 1.67 -0.67 -13.27
N ALA A 31 1.20 -1.28 -12.19
CA ALA A 31 0.41 -2.51 -12.26
C ALA A 31 -0.93 -2.29 -12.99
N CYS A 32 -1.56 -1.15 -12.75
CA CYS A 32 -2.78 -0.73 -13.42
C CYS A 32 -2.56 -0.56 -14.93
N LYS A 33 -1.51 0.19 -15.31
CA LYS A 33 -1.15 0.42 -16.73
C LYS A 33 -0.79 -0.87 -17.48
N SER A 34 -0.27 -1.88 -16.80
CA SER A 34 0.10 -3.16 -17.42
C SER A 34 -1.05 -4.18 -17.45
N GLY A 35 -2.24 -3.82 -16.96
CA GLY A 35 -3.38 -4.75 -16.86
C GLY A 35 -3.13 -5.91 -15.91
N LEU A 36 -2.20 -5.75 -14.96
CA LEU A 36 -1.82 -6.81 -14.03
C LEU A 36 -3.01 -7.13 -13.10
N PRO A 37 -3.38 -8.43 -12.92
CA PRO A 37 -4.39 -8.79 -11.95
C PRO A 37 -4.03 -8.28 -10.54
N GLY A 38 -5.00 -7.70 -9.83
CA GLY A 38 -4.78 -7.07 -8.53
C GLY A 38 -4.03 -7.95 -7.52
N GLY A 39 -4.36 -9.25 -7.43
CA GLY A 39 -3.67 -10.19 -6.53
C GLY A 39 -2.17 -10.34 -6.84
N ARG A 40 -1.77 -10.37 -8.12
CA ARG A 40 -0.37 -10.50 -8.54
C ARG A 40 0.46 -9.27 -8.15
N PHE A 41 -0.13 -8.07 -8.22
CA PHE A 41 0.52 -6.85 -7.73
C PHE A 41 0.92 -6.97 -6.25
N PHE A 42 0.03 -7.48 -5.40
CA PHE A 42 0.30 -7.64 -3.97
C PHE A 42 1.33 -8.73 -3.66
N HIS A 43 1.36 -9.83 -4.43
CA HIS A 43 2.47 -10.80 -4.34
C HIS A 43 3.82 -10.15 -4.66
N MET A 44 3.90 -9.36 -5.74
CA MET A 44 5.12 -8.63 -6.09
C MET A 44 5.55 -7.65 -4.99
N LEU A 45 4.62 -6.95 -4.36
CA LEU A 45 4.95 -6.06 -3.23
C LEU A 45 5.47 -6.85 -2.02
N ALA A 46 4.89 -8.02 -1.73
CA ALA A 46 5.32 -8.89 -0.64
C ALA A 46 6.74 -9.43 -0.85
N ASP A 47 7.09 -9.78 -2.09
CA ASP A 47 8.41 -10.32 -2.43
C ASP A 47 9.51 -9.25 -2.39
N ASN A 48 9.19 -8.02 -2.79
CA ASN A 48 10.15 -6.90 -2.80
C ASN A 48 10.25 -6.16 -1.46
N THR A 49 9.43 -6.52 -0.47
CA THR A 49 9.41 -5.89 0.84
C THR A 49 10.35 -6.59 1.82
N LYS A 50 11.25 -5.80 2.43
CA LYS A 50 12.12 -6.28 3.52
C LYS A 50 11.43 -6.33 4.88
N ASN A 51 10.42 -5.48 5.11
CA ASN A 51 9.71 -5.41 6.38
C ASN A 51 8.72 -6.58 6.51
N ILE A 52 8.97 -7.48 7.47
CA ILE A 52 8.16 -8.70 7.67
C ILE A 52 6.67 -8.39 7.90
N GLN A 53 6.34 -7.28 8.59
CA GLN A 53 4.96 -6.90 8.85
C GLN A 53 4.25 -6.50 7.55
N TYR A 54 4.86 -5.64 6.74
CA TYR A 54 4.31 -5.25 5.44
C TYR A 54 4.23 -6.45 4.48
N LYS A 55 5.21 -7.35 4.51
CA LYS A 55 5.17 -8.59 3.72
C LYS A 55 3.94 -9.44 4.04
N ASN A 56 3.64 -9.61 5.33
CA ASN A 56 2.47 -10.38 5.76
C ASN A 56 1.16 -9.67 5.38
N ILE A 57 1.12 -8.34 5.52
CA ILE A 57 -0.02 -7.53 5.10
C ILE A 57 -0.28 -7.68 3.60
N TYR A 58 0.73 -7.52 2.76
CA TYR A 58 0.57 -7.66 1.30
C TYR A 58 0.16 -9.08 0.90
N ARG A 59 0.68 -10.12 1.56
CA ARG A 59 0.21 -11.50 1.35
C ARG A 59 -1.26 -11.69 1.71
N GLN A 60 -1.72 -11.07 2.80
CA GLN A 60 -3.12 -11.13 3.18
C GLN A 60 -4.01 -10.38 2.19
N MET A 61 -3.58 -9.19 1.73
CA MET A 61 -4.30 -8.44 0.70
C MET A 61 -4.38 -9.20 -0.62
N ALA A 62 -3.31 -9.90 -1.02
CA ALA A 62 -3.33 -10.75 -2.21
C ALA A 62 -4.42 -11.82 -2.11
N LYS A 63 -4.48 -12.53 -0.97
CA LYS A 63 -5.52 -13.53 -0.68
C LYS A 63 -6.92 -12.93 -0.69
N ASP A 64 -7.10 -11.78 -0.05
CA ASP A 64 -8.41 -11.12 0.02
C ASP A 64 -8.95 -10.79 -1.38
N ILE A 65 -8.07 -10.32 -2.28
CA ILE A 65 -8.42 -9.97 -3.67
C ILE A 65 -8.65 -11.23 -4.53
N GLU A 66 -7.83 -12.26 -4.35
CA GLU A 66 -8.05 -13.57 -5.00
C GLU A 66 -9.39 -14.20 -4.60
N ASN A 67 -9.86 -13.91 -3.38
CA ASN A 67 -11.18 -14.31 -2.88
C ASN A 67 -12.31 -13.34 -3.25
N GLY A 68 -12.04 -12.32 -4.09
CA GLY A 68 -13.07 -11.41 -4.62
C GLY A 68 -13.27 -10.11 -3.84
N SER A 69 -12.43 -9.81 -2.84
CA SER A 69 -12.44 -8.48 -2.22
C SER A 69 -11.88 -7.42 -3.18
N THR A 70 -12.36 -6.19 -3.05
CA THR A 70 -11.76 -5.06 -3.77
C THR A 70 -10.40 -4.68 -3.15
N ILE A 71 -9.59 -3.91 -3.90
CA ILE A 71 -8.33 -3.35 -3.40
C ILE A 71 -8.62 -2.44 -2.21
N THR A 72 -9.64 -1.59 -2.30
CA THR A 72 -9.97 -0.66 -1.22
C THR A 72 -10.57 -1.34 0.00
N ASP A 73 -11.36 -2.41 -0.15
CA ASP A 73 -11.81 -3.19 1.01
C ASP A 73 -10.66 -3.87 1.74
N SER A 74 -9.67 -4.35 0.99
CA SER A 74 -8.44 -4.92 1.58
C SER A 74 -7.59 -3.83 2.26
N LEU A 75 -7.46 -2.65 1.64
CA LEU A 75 -6.70 -1.52 2.20
C LEU A 75 -7.32 -0.96 3.49
N LYS A 76 -8.65 -0.94 3.61
CA LYS A 76 -9.34 -0.46 4.85
C LYS A 76 -8.89 -1.22 6.10
N LYS A 77 -8.51 -2.48 5.97
CA LYS A 77 -8.02 -3.32 7.08
C LYS A 77 -6.63 -2.88 7.58
N TYR A 78 -5.91 -2.09 6.78
CA TYR A 78 -4.52 -1.70 7.02
C TYR A 78 -4.28 -0.19 6.81
N PRO A 79 -4.86 0.67 7.67
CA PRO A 79 -4.76 2.13 7.53
C PRO A 79 -3.32 2.68 7.66
N GLN A 80 -2.35 1.88 8.10
CA GLN A 80 -0.95 2.25 8.14
C GLN A 80 -0.25 2.26 6.77
N ILE A 81 -0.84 1.63 5.74
CA ILE A 81 -0.22 1.56 4.40
C ILE A 81 -0.37 2.88 3.66
N LEU A 82 -1.53 3.55 3.79
CA LEU A 82 -1.87 4.76 3.06
C LEU A 82 -2.50 5.78 3.99
N ASP A 83 -2.23 7.05 3.72
CA ASP A 83 -2.98 8.13 4.35
C ASP A 83 -4.43 8.17 3.85
N SER A 84 -5.27 8.92 4.56
CA SER A 84 -6.70 9.01 4.28
C SER A 84 -6.99 9.59 2.89
N LEU A 85 -6.17 10.55 2.45
CA LEU A 85 -6.31 11.18 1.14
C LEU A 85 -6.01 10.19 0.01
N SER A 86 -4.87 9.50 0.06
CA SER A 86 -4.49 8.51 -0.96
C SER A 86 -5.50 7.37 -1.01
N PHE A 87 -5.97 6.90 0.15
CA PHE A 87 -7.02 5.90 0.23
C PHE A 87 -8.30 6.36 -0.49
N ALA A 88 -8.75 7.59 -0.21
CA ALA A 88 -9.96 8.14 -0.83
C ALA A 88 -9.85 8.22 -2.36
N LEU A 89 -8.68 8.63 -2.88
CA LEU A 89 -8.44 8.70 -4.32
C LEU A 89 -8.47 7.33 -4.99
N ILE A 90 -7.85 6.31 -4.38
CA ILE A 90 -7.89 4.94 -4.91
C ILE A 90 -9.34 4.41 -4.89
N ASN A 91 -10.10 4.65 -3.82
CA ASN A 91 -11.49 4.24 -3.72
C ASN A 91 -12.37 4.86 -4.82
N ILE A 92 -12.18 6.15 -5.13
CA ILE A 92 -12.87 6.81 -6.23
C ILE A 92 -12.45 6.19 -7.58
N GLY A 93 -11.16 5.95 -7.79
CA GLY A 93 -10.64 5.32 -8.99
C GLY A 93 -11.18 3.90 -9.21
N GLU A 94 -11.21 3.10 -8.15
CA GLU A 94 -11.71 1.72 -8.18
C GLU A 94 -13.21 1.67 -8.49
N LYS A 95 -14.01 2.45 -7.76
CA LYS A 95 -15.47 2.51 -7.98
C LYS A 95 -15.88 3.04 -9.34
N SER A 96 -15.08 3.95 -9.91
CA SER A 96 -15.34 4.48 -11.26
C SER A 96 -14.79 3.60 -12.39
N GLY A 97 -14.14 2.48 -12.06
CA GLY A 97 -13.47 1.60 -13.03
C GLY A 97 -12.26 2.24 -13.70
N LYS A 98 -11.81 3.41 -13.23
CA LYS A 98 -10.66 4.15 -13.77
C LYS A 98 -9.33 3.67 -13.21
N LEU A 99 -9.33 2.88 -12.14
CA LEU A 99 -8.10 2.34 -11.57
C LEU A 99 -7.41 1.37 -12.54
N GLN A 100 -8.12 0.72 -13.46
CA GLN A 100 -7.58 -0.32 -14.36
C GLN A 100 -7.31 0.20 -15.79
N LYS A 101 -7.48 1.51 -16.03
CA LYS A 101 -7.29 2.15 -17.35
C LYS A 101 -6.01 2.97 -17.42
#